data_AF-A0A0E2NLK9-F1
#
_entry.id   AF-A0A0E2NLK9-F1
#
_cell.length_a   1.000
_cell.length_b   1.000
_cell.length_c   1.000
_cell.angle_alpha   90.00
_cell.angle_beta   90.00
_cell.angle_gamma   90.00
#
_symmetry.space_group_name_H-M   'P 1'
#
loop_
_entity.id
_entity.type
_entity.pdbx_description
1 polymer ?
#
loop_
_entity_poly.entity_id
_entity_poly.type
_entity_poly.pdbx_seq_one_letter_code
_entity_poly.pdbx_strand_id
1 'polypeptide(L)'
;MQDHELIERPGKGWTPWKEGPVDVEIDKVWWAARSLHFAKLNVSCWFDGSDLVAIEHWGFRRPKWTMKTKPKGWQPLPEAYRVAREEEQEAALERFRAKQALNRARVLKLLESRPTPAF
;
A
#
# COMPACT_ATOMS: atom_id res chain seq x y z
N MET A 1 3.32 -12.06 25.11
CA MET A 1 2.79 -12.44 23.80
C MET A 1 3.90 -13.17 23.07
N GLN A 2 3.79 -14.48 22.98
CA GLN A 2 4.81 -15.35 22.39
C GLN A 2 4.60 -15.48 20.87
N ASP A 3 5.68 -15.68 20.13
CA ASP A 3 5.67 -15.73 18.65
C ASP A 3 4.69 -16.76 18.07
N HIS A 4 4.44 -17.87 18.78
CA HIS A 4 3.49 -18.91 18.35
C HIS A 4 2.02 -18.57 18.62
N GLU A 5 1.76 -17.61 19.51
CA GLU A 5 0.43 -17.03 19.76
C GLU A 5 0.05 -15.99 18.69
N LEU A 6 1.04 -15.46 17.96
CA LEU A 6 0.86 -14.56 16.82
C LEU A 6 0.53 -15.32 15.51
N ILE A 7 0.47 -16.65 15.54
CA ILE A 7 0.27 -17.54 14.39
C ILE A 7 -1.14 -18.16 14.40
N GLU A 8 -2.14 -17.47 14.95
CA GLU A 8 -3.51 -17.77 14.54
C GLU A 8 -3.64 -17.38 13.07
N ARG A 9 -3.36 -18.36 12.19
CA ARG A 9 -3.79 -18.31 10.79
C ARG A 9 -5.23 -17.86 10.84
N PRO A 10 -5.59 -16.74 10.19
CA PRO A 10 -6.95 -16.26 10.31
C PRO A 10 -7.90 -17.38 9.88
N GLY A 11 -8.78 -17.75 10.81
CA GLY A 11 -9.58 -18.96 10.69
C GLY A 11 -10.68 -18.84 9.63
N LYS A 12 -11.79 -19.54 9.85
CA LYS A 12 -12.98 -19.43 9.00
C LYS A 12 -13.39 -17.97 8.82
N GLY A 13 -13.64 -17.55 7.57
CA GLY A 13 -14.00 -16.16 7.25
C GLY A 13 -12.83 -15.28 6.77
N TRP A 14 -11.66 -15.87 6.55
CA TRP A 14 -10.51 -15.20 5.94
C TRP A 14 -10.04 -15.92 4.68
N THR A 15 -9.44 -15.17 3.76
CA THR A 15 -8.79 -15.71 2.59
C THR A 15 -7.49 -16.41 2.98
N PRO A 16 -7.13 -17.54 2.34
CA PRO A 16 -5.83 -18.14 2.52
C PRO A 16 -4.69 -17.16 2.25
N TRP A 17 -3.52 -17.43 2.84
CA TRP A 17 -2.32 -16.64 2.57
C TRP A 17 -1.96 -16.63 1.09
N LYS A 18 -1.79 -15.45 0.52
CA LYS A 18 -1.39 -15.24 -0.88
C LYS A 18 -0.06 -14.49 -0.96
N GLU A 19 0.65 -14.66 -2.08
CA GLU A 19 1.82 -13.86 -2.44
C GLU A 19 1.38 -12.59 -3.20
N GLY A 20 2.22 -11.55 -3.13
CA GLY A 20 2.01 -10.29 -3.85
C GLY A 20 1.52 -9.15 -2.95
N PRO A 21 1.26 -7.96 -3.51
CA PRO A 21 0.85 -6.79 -2.75
C PRO A 21 -0.62 -6.91 -2.31
N VAL A 22 -0.88 -6.73 -1.02
CA VAL A 22 -2.27 -6.76 -0.50
C VAL A 22 -3.07 -5.52 -0.87
N ASP A 23 -2.41 -4.38 -1.07
CA ASP A 23 -3.01 -3.06 -1.26
C ASP A 23 -4.06 -3.07 -2.39
N VAL A 24 -3.72 -3.74 -3.49
CA VAL A 24 -4.57 -3.84 -4.69
C VAL A 24 -5.80 -4.71 -4.44
N GLU A 25 -5.67 -5.75 -3.64
CA GLU A 25 -6.75 -6.70 -3.36
C GLU A 25 -7.68 -6.17 -2.29
N ILE A 26 -7.13 -5.46 -1.29
CA ILE A 26 -7.93 -4.89 -0.23
C ILE A 26 -8.75 -3.69 -0.71
N ASP A 27 -8.21 -2.82 -1.57
CA ASP A 27 -8.98 -1.67 -2.10
C ASP A 27 -10.22 -2.11 -2.89
N LYS A 28 -10.21 -3.30 -3.48
CA LYS A 28 -11.36 -3.87 -4.20
C LYS A 28 -12.47 -4.37 -3.27
N VAL A 29 -12.16 -4.70 -2.03
CA VAL A 29 -13.10 -5.33 -1.07
C VAL A 29 -13.33 -4.40 0.12
N TRP A 30 -12.29 -4.00 0.82
CA TRP A 30 -12.39 -3.10 1.96
C TRP A 30 -11.89 -1.71 1.59
N TRP A 31 -12.57 -1.06 0.65
CA TRP A 31 -12.18 0.25 0.09
C TRP A 31 -12.10 1.38 1.16
N ALA A 32 -12.77 1.22 2.30
CA ALA A 32 -12.70 2.15 3.43
C ALA A 32 -11.52 1.88 4.36
N ALA A 33 -10.86 0.73 4.23
CA ALA A 33 -9.82 0.30 5.14
C ALA A 33 -8.59 1.21 5.09
N ARG A 34 -7.90 1.31 6.22
CA ARG A 34 -6.67 2.08 6.37
C ARG A 34 -5.56 1.20 6.92
N SER A 35 -4.37 1.34 6.34
CA SER A 35 -3.20 0.56 6.73
C SER A 35 -2.47 1.21 7.91
N LEU A 36 -2.06 0.39 8.86
CA LEU A 36 -1.14 0.73 9.93
C LEU A 36 0.04 -0.24 9.87
N HIS A 37 1.25 0.31 9.77
CA HIS A 37 2.48 -0.48 9.71
C HIS A 37 3.17 -0.57 11.07
N PHE A 38 3.47 -1.80 11.50
CA PHE A 38 4.17 -2.11 12.72
C PHE A 38 5.61 -2.54 12.42
N ALA A 39 6.52 -1.56 12.33
CA ALA A 39 7.90 -1.76 11.89
C ALA A 39 8.66 -2.84 12.67
N LYS A 40 8.47 -2.92 14.00
CA LYS A 40 9.14 -3.92 14.85
C LYS A 40 8.74 -5.36 14.50
N LEU A 41 7.51 -5.56 14.05
CA LEU A 41 6.97 -6.85 13.65
C LEU A 41 7.10 -7.09 12.14
N ASN A 42 7.44 -6.04 11.39
CA ASN A 42 7.43 -6.01 9.93
C ASN A 42 6.10 -6.49 9.35
N VAL A 43 5.00 -6.00 9.92
CA VAL A 43 3.63 -6.35 9.53
C VAL A 43 2.85 -5.07 9.27
N SER A 44 2.06 -5.07 8.20
CA SER A 44 1.03 -4.07 7.97
C SER A 44 -0.34 -4.68 8.27
N CYS A 45 -1.21 -3.93 8.92
CA CYS A 45 -2.57 -4.34 9.24
C CYS A 45 -3.56 -3.31 8.67
N TRP A 46 -4.67 -3.78 8.12
CA TRP A 46 -5.71 -2.93 7.58
C TRP A 46 -6.95 -2.96 8.45
N PHE A 47 -7.48 -1.78 8.74
CA PHE A 47 -8.66 -1.59 9.57
C PHE A 47 -9.76 -0.87 8.79
N ASP A 48 -10.94 -1.47 8.71
CA ASP A 48 -12.17 -0.80 8.28
C ASP A 48 -12.92 -0.34 9.54
N GLY A 49 -12.83 0.95 9.86
CA GLY A 49 -13.21 1.46 11.17
C GLY A 49 -12.37 0.82 12.28
N SER A 50 -13.02 0.08 13.18
CA SER A 50 -12.36 -0.65 14.28
C SER A 50 -12.09 -2.12 13.95
N ASP A 51 -12.51 -2.61 12.78
CA ASP A 51 -12.37 -4.02 12.40
C ASP A 51 -11.07 -4.28 11.64
N LEU A 52 -10.25 -5.18 12.17
CA LEU A 52 -9.09 -5.72 11.44
C LEU A 52 -9.61 -6.57 10.26
N VAL A 53 -9.24 -6.20 9.03
CA VAL A 53 -9.72 -6.81 7.78
C VAL A 53 -8.62 -7.40 6.92
N ALA A 54 -7.36 -6.98 7.06
CA ALA A 54 -6.24 -7.64 6.39
C ALA A 54 -4.95 -7.54 7.19
N ILE A 55 -4.04 -8.47 6.92
CA ILE A 55 -2.70 -8.52 7.50
C ILE A 55 -1.73 -8.87 6.37
N GLU A 56 -0.64 -8.13 6.27
CA GLU A 56 0.48 -8.39 5.37
C GLU A 56 1.77 -8.49 6.17
N HIS A 57 2.45 -9.62 6.01
CA HIS A 57 3.77 -9.84 6.55
C HIS A 57 4.81 -9.46 5.51
N TRP A 58 5.61 -8.48 5.88
CA TRP A 58 6.80 -8.09 5.17
C TRP A 58 7.94 -8.98 5.71
N GLY A 59 8.63 -9.74 4.86
CA GLY A 59 9.60 -10.73 5.36
C GLY A 59 10.36 -11.52 4.30
N PHE A 60 11.33 -12.32 4.79
CA PHE A 60 12.49 -12.86 4.06
C PHE A 60 12.22 -13.65 2.76
N ARG A 61 11.01 -14.17 2.53
CA ARG A 61 10.74 -15.04 1.36
C ARG A 61 9.76 -14.49 0.34
N ARG A 62 9.18 -13.30 0.58
CA ARG A 62 8.21 -12.51 -0.24
C ARG A 62 7.09 -11.98 0.67
N PRO A 63 6.49 -10.82 0.36
CA PRO A 63 5.28 -10.35 1.02
C PRO A 63 4.20 -11.43 0.96
N LYS A 64 3.60 -11.73 2.11
CA LYS A 64 2.48 -12.65 2.24
C LYS A 64 1.35 -11.95 2.96
N TRP A 65 0.12 -12.15 2.49
CA TRP A 65 -1.04 -11.49 3.10
C TRP A 65 -2.27 -12.39 3.17
N THR A 66 -3.19 -12.00 4.03
CA THR A 66 -4.52 -12.60 4.25
C THR A 66 -5.53 -11.50 4.57
N MET A 67 -6.80 -11.70 4.23
CA MET A 67 -7.86 -10.69 4.35
C MET A 67 -9.18 -11.37 4.74
N LYS A 68 -10.05 -10.70 5.49
CA LYS A 68 -11.42 -11.15 5.73
C LYS A 68 -12.13 -11.34 4.41
N THR A 69 -12.84 -12.46 4.27
CA THR A 69 -13.72 -12.68 3.11
C THR A 69 -14.75 -11.56 3.03
N LYS A 70 -15.08 -11.18 1.79
CA LYS A 70 -16.13 -10.21 1.50
C LYS A 70 -17.40 -10.51 2.32
N PRO A 71 -17.92 -9.55 3.10
CA PRO A 71 -19.10 -9.77 3.93
C PRO A 71 -20.36 -9.98 3.07
N LYS A 72 -21.34 -10.69 3.63
CA LYS A 72 -22.64 -10.90 2.95
C LYS A 72 -23.34 -9.56 2.78
N GLY A 73 -23.70 -9.21 1.55
CA GLY A 73 -24.34 -7.92 1.23
C GLY A 73 -23.38 -6.76 0.98
N TRP A 74 -22.08 -7.04 0.85
CA TRP A 74 -21.09 -6.03 0.45
C TRP A 74 -21.50 -5.29 -0.82
N GLN A 75 -21.33 -3.98 -0.80
CA GLN A 75 -21.51 -3.11 -1.96
C GLN A 75 -20.17 -2.52 -2.38
N PRO A 76 -19.92 -2.40 -3.70
CA PRO A 76 -18.73 -1.75 -4.20
C PRO A 76 -18.69 -0.28 -3.76
N LEU A 77 -17.49 0.31 -3.85
CA LEU A 77 -17.35 1.75 -3.71
C LEU A 77 -18.35 2.44 -4.67
N PRO A 78 -19.22 3.33 -4.18
CA PRO A 78 -20.16 4.01 -5.06
C PRO A 78 -19.41 4.81 -6.13
N GLU A 79 -19.97 4.85 -7.33
CA GLU A 79 -19.32 5.39 -8.53
C GLU A 79 -18.74 6.80 -8.33
N ALA A 80 -19.51 7.69 -7.69
CA ALA A 80 -19.07 9.05 -7.41
C ALA A 80 -17.77 9.12 -6.60
N TYR A 81 -17.60 8.22 -5.62
CA TYR A 81 -16.37 8.16 -4.82
C TYR A 81 -15.23 7.45 -5.55
N ARG A 82 -15.55 6.55 -6.50
CA ARG A 82 -14.55 5.92 -7.36
C ARG A 82 -13.90 6.95 -8.27
N VAL A 83 -14.71 7.75 -8.96
CA VAL A 83 -14.22 8.83 -9.85
C VAL A 83 -13.38 9.84 -9.07
N ALA A 84 -13.85 10.31 -7.91
CA ALA A 84 -13.10 11.25 -7.08
C ALA A 84 -11.72 10.69 -6.63
N ARG A 85 -11.64 9.38 -6.35
CA ARG A 85 -10.35 8.73 -6.01
C ARG A 85 -9.43 8.61 -7.21
N GLU A 86 -9.97 8.29 -8.39
CA GLU A 86 -9.19 8.24 -9.63
C GLU A 86 -8.61 9.62 -9.96
N GLU A 87 -9.40 10.68 -9.85
CA GLU A 87 -8.96 12.06 -10.03
C GLU A 87 -7.86 12.46 -9.04
N GLU A 88 -7.98 12.07 -7.76
CA GLU A 88 -6.95 12.33 -6.75
C GLU A 88 -5.64 11.60 -7.06
N GLN A 89 -5.72 10.34 -7.50
CA GLN A 89 -4.56 9.54 -7.88
C GLN A 89 -3.87 10.11 -9.12
N GLU A 90 -4.63 10.52 -10.14
CA GLU A 90 -4.09 11.18 -11.33
C GLU A 90 -3.40 12.50 -10.96
N ALA A 91 -4.05 13.35 -10.17
CA ALA A 91 -3.47 14.61 -9.70
C ALA A 91 -2.18 14.38 -8.88
N ALA A 92 -2.13 13.34 -8.05
CA ALA A 92 -0.93 12.97 -7.31
C ALA A 92 0.21 12.52 -8.24
N LEU A 93 -0.12 11.73 -9.28
CA LEU A 93 0.83 11.29 -10.29
C LEU A 93 1.39 12.46 -11.10
N GLU A 94 0.54 13.41 -11.49
CA GLU A 94 0.96 14.63 -12.18
C GLU A 94 1.89 15.49 -11.32
N ARG A 95 1.53 15.71 -10.05
CA ARG A 95 2.40 16.42 -9.08
C ARG A 95 3.76 15.74 -8.94
N PHE A 96 3.78 14.41 -8.88
CA PHE A 96 5.02 13.64 -8.82
C PHE A 96 5.87 13.80 -10.08
N ARG A 97 5.25 13.71 -11.27
CA ARG A 97 5.92 13.92 -12.56
C ARG A 97 6.52 15.31 -12.68
N ALA A 98 5.76 16.36 -12.31
CA ALA A 98 6.24 17.73 -12.31
C ALA A 98 7.45 17.92 -11.36
N LYS A 99 7.37 17.35 -10.15
CA LYS A 99 8.48 17.38 -9.19
C LYS A 99 9.73 16.66 -9.72
N GLN A 100 9.56 15.51 -10.37
CA GLN A 100 10.67 14.81 -11.02
C GLN A 100 11.32 15.62 -12.14
N ALA A 101 10.52 16.27 -13.00
CA ALA A 101 11.04 17.11 -14.08
C ALA A 101 11.90 18.26 -13.55
N LEU A 102 11.44 18.93 -12.48
CA LEU A 102 12.17 20.02 -11.85
C LEU A 102 13.48 19.54 -11.20
N ASN A 103 13.45 18.39 -10.53
CA ASN A 103 14.66 17.78 -9.97
C ASN A 103 15.66 17.40 -11.07
N ARG A 104 15.21 16.82 -12.19
CA ARG A 104 16.08 16.49 -13.34
C ARG A 104 16.74 17.75 -13.92
N ALA A 105 15.97 18.81 -14.13
CA ALA A 105 16.51 20.09 -14.61
C ALA A 105 17.57 20.67 -13.66
N ARG A 106 17.35 20.56 -12.34
CA ARG A 106 18.33 20.98 -11.33
C ARG A 106 19.62 20.17 -11.38
N VAL A 107 19.53 18.85 -11.55
CA VAL A 107 20.71 17.99 -11.69
C VAL A 107 21.49 18.31 -12.96
N LEU A 108 20.81 18.52 -14.10
CA LEU A 108 21.47 18.90 -15.36
C LEU A 108 22.23 20.22 -15.23
N LYS A 109 21.61 21.25 -14.64
CA LYS A 109 22.26 22.53 -14.39
C LYS A 109 23.50 22.40 -13.49
N LEU A 110 23.44 21.54 -12.47
CA LEU A 110 24.59 21.27 -11.60
C LEU A 110 25.72 20.57 -12.35
N LEU A 111 25.40 19.63 -13.25
CA LEU A 111 26.39 18.93 -14.08
C LEU A 111 27.06 19.89 -15.07
N GLU A 112 26.30 20.80 -15.68
CA GLU A 112 26.82 21.83 -16.60
C GLU A 112 27.74 22.83 -15.88
N SER A 113 27.48 23.12 -14.60
CA SER A 113 28.31 24.03 -13.80
C SER A 113 29.59 23.42 -13.22
N ARG A 114 29.86 22.12 -13.44
CA ARG A 114 31.10 21.49 -12.93
C ARG A 114 32.29 21.92 -13.78
N PRO A 115 33.29 22.60 -13.21
CA PRO A 115 34.51 22.92 -13.95
C PRO A 115 35.25 21.63 -14.31
N THR A 116 35.75 21.56 -15.54
CA THR A 116 36.64 20.48 -15.98
C THR A 116 37.89 20.49 -15.12
N PRO A 117 38.31 19.34 -14.54
CA PRO A 117 39.55 19.30 -13.77
C PRO A 117 40.71 19.65 -14.72
N ALA A 118 41.45 20.71 -14.37
CA ALA A 118 42.69 21.05 -15.05
C ALA A 118 43.74 20.00 -14.70
N PHE A 119 44.21 19.27 -15.71
CA PHE A 119 45.35 18.35 -15.61
C PHE A 119 46.67 19.10 -15.79
#